data_AF-G0EC56-F1
#
_entry.id   AF-G0EC56-F1
#
_cell.length_a   1.000
_cell.length_b   1.000
_cell.length_c   1.000
_cell.angle_alpha   90.00
_cell.angle_beta   90.00
_cell.angle_gamma   90.00
#
_symmetry.space_group_name_H-M   'P 1'
#
loop_
_entity.id
_entity.type
_entity.pdbx_description
1 polymer ?
#
loop_
_entity_poly.entity_id
_entity_poly.type
_entity_poly.pdbx_seq_one_letter_code
_entity_poly.pdbx_strand_id
1 'polypeptide(L)'
;MGKVGPPITGLPVMPSDLPLDEVPEDVLREVLEEEKRIYRNRSYKKKPYPTSRDVMEAVREALRVSTRIHPDEFPDVVLHILESKGFEVRHVTVKRIWRAYETLVRKGVIRDELGVMM
;
A
#
# COMPACT_ATOMS: atom_id res chain seq x y z
N MET A 1 -40.75 0.09 -40.15
CA MET A 1 -40.15 1.03 -39.17
C MET A 1 -39.72 0.25 -37.94
N GLY A 2 -38.53 0.57 -37.39
CA GLY A 2 -38.09 0.06 -36.08
C GLY A 2 -36.63 -0.37 -36.05
N LYS A 3 -35.69 0.58 -36.13
CA LYS A 3 -34.28 0.33 -35.74
C LYS A 3 -34.16 0.51 -34.23
N VAL A 4 -33.54 -0.45 -33.54
CA VAL A 4 -32.98 -0.23 -32.19
C VAL A 4 -31.73 -1.10 -32.05
N GLY A 5 -30.61 -0.46 -31.77
CA GLY A 5 -29.25 -1.01 -31.88
C GLY A 5 -28.86 -2.02 -30.78
N PRO A 6 -27.62 -2.54 -30.82
CA PRO A 6 -27.14 -3.50 -29.84
C PRO A 6 -26.69 -2.78 -28.57
N PRO A 7 -26.89 -3.34 -27.37
CA PRO A 7 -25.92 -3.01 -26.34
C PRO A 7 -25.51 -4.14 -25.39
N ILE A 8 -24.18 -4.27 -25.31
CA ILE A 8 -23.35 -4.25 -24.09
C ILE A 8 -23.46 -5.50 -23.21
N THR A 9 -22.56 -6.47 -23.40
CA THR A 9 -21.31 -6.67 -22.64
C THR A 9 -21.52 -7.29 -21.25
N GLY A 10 -20.94 -8.50 -21.12
CA GLY A 10 -20.48 -9.18 -19.92
C GLY A 10 -20.86 -8.62 -18.55
N LEU A 11 -21.70 -9.38 -17.84
CA LEU A 11 -21.65 -9.47 -16.38
C LEU A 11 -20.91 -10.76 -16.01
N PRO A 12 -20.01 -10.75 -15.00
CA PRO A 12 -19.38 -11.96 -14.51
C PRO A 12 -20.41 -12.79 -13.76
N VAL A 13 -20.70 -13.98 -14.29
CA VAL A 13 -21.57 -14.97 -13.65
C VAL A 13 -20.83 -15.50 -12.41
N MET A 14 -21.45 -15.41 -11.24
CA MET A 14 -20.89 -15.96 -9.99
C MET A 14 -20.94 -17.50 -10.04
N PRO A 15 -19.89 -18.21 -9.60
CA PRO A 15 -19.74 -19.65 -9.83
C PRO A 15 -20.33 -20.45 -8.67
N SER A 16 -21.65 -20.60 -8.62
CA SER A 16 -22.31 -21.51 -7.65
C SER A 16 -22.92 -22.77 -8.27
N ASP A 17 -22.90 -22.91 -9.61
CA ASP A 17 -23.52 -24.04 -10.33
C ASP A 17 -22.55 -24.78 -11.28
N LEU A 18 -21.27 -24.87 -10.92
CA LEU A 18 -20.32 -25.70 -11.68
C LEU A 18 -20.28 -27.13 -11.10
N PRO A 19 -20.60 -28.19 -11.87
CA PRO A 19 -20.30 -29.56 -11.46
C PRO A 19 -18.79 -29.69 -11.29
N LEU A 20 -18.34 -30.08 -10.10
CA LEU A 20 -16.93 -30.17 -9.71
C LEU A 20 -16.18 -31.38 -10.30
N ASP A 21 -16.77 -32.03 -11.31
CA ASP A 21 -16.22 -33.23 -11.90
C ASP A 21 -15.40 -32.85 -13.14
N GLU A 22 -14.09 -32.93 -12.95
CA GLU A 22 -13.06 -33.01 -13.98
C GLU A 22 -12.76 -31.70 -14.72
N VAL A 23 -12.05 -30.81 -14.03
CA VAL A 23 -11.13 -29.90 -14.72
C VAL A 23 -10.15 -30.77 -15.51
N PRO A 24 -10.10 -30.68 -16.87
CA PRO A 24 -9.16 -31.47 -17.65
C PRO A 24 -7.73 -31.18 -17.19
N GLU A 25 -6.92 -32.23 -16.99
CA GLU A 25 -5.56 -32.10 -16.45
C GLU A 25 -4.68 -31.11 -17.22
N ASP A 26 -4.93 -30.96 -18.53
CA ASP A 26 -4.21 -30.05 -19.40
C ASP A 26 -4.48 -28.57 -19.08
N VAL A 27 -5.72 -28.23 -18.73
CA VAL A 27 -6.12 -26.87 -18.32
C VAL A 27 -5.57 -26.56 -16.93
N LEU A 28 -5.61 -27.54 -16.03
CA LEU A 28 -5.02 -27.40 -14.68
C LEU A 28 -3.50 -27.21 -14.76
N ARG A 29 -2.84 -27.92 -15.67
CA ARG A 29 -1.39 -27.83 -15.90
C ARG A 29 -0.98 -26.46 -16.44
N GLU A 30 -1.74 -25.92 -17.39
CA GLU A 30 -1.52 -24.57 -17.93
C GLU A 30 -1.68 -23.50 -16.84
N VAL A 31 -2.74 -23.56 -16.05
CA VAL A 31 -2.96 -22.62 -14.94
C VAL A 31 -1.88 -22.75 -13.86
N LEU A 32 -1.47 -23.98 -13.49
CA LEU A 32 -0.42 -24.21 -12.49
C LEU A 32 0.97 -23.77 -12.98
N GLU A 33 1.27 -23.91 -14.27
CA GLU A 33 2.51 -23.40 -14.87
C GLU A 33 2.52 -21.88 -14.95
N GLU A 34 1.38 -21.27 -15.28
CA GLU A 34 1.24 -19.82 -15.31
C GLU A 34 1.30 -19.23 -13.90
N GLU A 35 0.67 -19.87 -12.91
CA GLU A 35 0.85 -19.55 -11.49
C GLU A 35 2.32 -19.67 -11.09
N LYS A 36 3.01 -20.77 -11.42
CA LYS A 36 4.44 -20.95 -11.11
C LYS A 36 5.32 -19.88 -11.80
N ARG A 37 4.98 -19.40 -13.00
CA ARG A 37 5.65 -18.27 -13.65
C ARG A 37 5.40 -16.97 -12.90
N ILE A 38 4.17 -16.71 -12.49
CA ILE A 38 3.81 -15.54 -11.68
C ILE A 38 4.51 -15.59 -10.33
N TYR A 39 4.61 -16.75 -9.67
CA TYR A 39 5.33 -16.93 -8.41
C TYR A 39 6.87 -16.85 -8.57
N ARG A 40 7.46 -17.38 -9.66
CA ARG A 40 8.90 -17.21 -9.96
C ARG A 40 9.28 -15.78 -10.33
N ASN A 41 8.42 -15.08 -11.08
CA ASN A 41 8.62 -13.68 -11.46
C ASN A 41 8.15 -12.69 -10.39
N ARG A 42 7.43 -13.13 -9.36
CA ARG A 42 7.37 -12.46 -8.05
C ARG A 42 8.70 -12.63 -7.30
N SER A 43 9.81 -12.60 -8.07
CA SER A 43 11.12 -12.14 -7.65
C SER A 43 10.88 -11.05 -6.63
N TYR A 44 11.20 -11.39 -5.39
CA TYR A 44 11.22 -10.53 -4.22
C TYR A 44 12.00 -9.26 -4.61
N LYS A 45 11.35 -8.28 -5.24
CA LYS A 45 11.85 -6.92 -5.28
C LYS A 45 11.86 -6.53 -3.82
N LYS A 46 13.04 -6.62 -3.20
CA LYS A 46 13.27 -6.13 -1.85
C LYS A 46 12.68 -4.73 -1.84
N LYS A 47 11.56 -4.55 -1.12
CA LYS A 47 10.92 -3.25 -1.01
C LYS A 47 12.03 -2.29 -0.58
N PRO A 48 12.23 -1.17 -1.28
CA PRO A 48 13.32 -0.28 -0.93
C PRO A 48 13.18 0.15 0.53
N TYR A 49 14.31 0.24 1.24
CA TYR A 49 14.30 0.83 2.56
C TYR A 49 14.10 2.34 2.42
N PRO A 50 13.25 2.94 3.27
CA PRO A 50 13.03 4.37 3.21
C PRO A 50 14.27 5.12 3.68
N THR A 51 14.74 6.03 2.84
CA THR A 51 15.81 6.99 3.14
C THR A 51 15.30 7.98 4.17
N SER A 52 16.21 8.68 4.86
CA SER A 52 15.81 9.75 5.80
C SER A 52 14.95 10.83 5.14
N ARG A 53 15.16 11.10 3.85
CA ARG A 53 14.33 12.01 3.06
C ARG A 53 12.90 11.50 2.87
N ASP A 54 12.74 10.21 2.57
CA ASP A 54 11.44 9.58 2.39
C ASP A 54 10.64 9.56 3.70
N VAL A 55 11.31 9.29 4.82
CA VAL A 55 10.69 9.36 6.16
C VAL A 55 10.21 10.79 6.47
N MET A 56 11.03 11.81 6.20
CA MET A 56 10.62 13.21 6.39
C MET A 56 9.42 13.59 5.52
N GLU A 57 9.37 13.10 4.29
CA GLU A 57 8.24 13.33 3.39
C GLU A 57 6.97 12.64 3.90
N ALA A 58 7.07 11.39 4.36
CA ALA A 58 5.94 10.67 4.96
C ALA A 58 5.43 11.37 6.25
N VAL A 59 6.33 11.89 7.08
CA VAL A 59 5.98 12.71 8.26
C VAL A 59 5.21 13.96 7.86
N ARG A 60 5.65 14.66 6.82
CA ARG A 60 4.94 15.85 6.30
C ARG A 60 3.55 15.48 5.77
N GLU A 61 3.44 14.36 5.08
CA GLU A 61 2.18 13.89 4.52
C GLU A 61 1.20 13.47 5.62
N ALA A 62 1.67 12.78 6.66
CA ALA A 62 0.88 12.41 7.82
C ALA A 62 0.20 13.64 8.47
N LEU A 63 0.96 14.73 8.65
CA LEU A 63 0.44 15.99 9.21
C LEU A 63 -0.58 16.66 8.29
N ARG A 64 -0.38 16.61 6.96
CA ARG A 64 -1.33 17.19 6.00
C ARG A 64 -2.64 16.44 5.94
N VAL A 65 -2.59 15.11 6.02
CA VAL A 65 -3.79 14.25 5.97
C VAL A 65 -4.55 14.31 7.30
N SER A 66 -3.84 14.55 8.40
CA SER A 66 -4.40 14.34 9.73
C SER A 66 -4.06 15.51 10.67
N THR A 67 -4.93 16.51 10.69
CA THR A 67 -4.74 17.78 11.42
C THR A 67 -4.90 17.65 12.96
N ARG A 68 -5.31 16.47 13.47
CA ARG A 68 -5.43 16.16 14.92
C ARG A 68 -5.09 14.69 15.18
N ILE A 69 -3.82 14.32 15.00
CA ILE A 69 -3.35 13.01 15.44
C ILE A 69 -2.88 13.10 16.89
N HIS A 70 -3.24 12.12 17.72
CA HIS A 70 -2.59 11.96 19.02
C HIS A 70 -1.13 11.55 18.83
N PRO A 71 -0.19 12.03 19.66
CA PRO A 71 1.24 11.73 19.51
C PRO A 71 1.55 10.22 19.50
N ASP A 72 0.72 9.40 20.16
CA ASP A 72 0.89 7.94 20.19
C ASP A 72 0.53 7.27 18.86
N GLU A 73 -0.42 7.81 18.11
CA GLU A 73 -0.88 7.27 16.81
C GLU A 73 -0.03 7.79 15.65
N PHE A 74 0.72 8.86 15.86
CA PHE A 74 1.50 9.51 14.81
C PHE A 74 2.52 8.57 14.14
N PRO A 75 3.31 7.76 14.87
CA PRO A 75 4.24 6.82 14.26
C PRO A 75 3.55 5.80 13.37
N ASP A 76 2.37 5.31 13.76
CA ASP A 76 1.62 4.30 13.03
C ASP A 76 1.11 4.84 11.69
N VAL A 77 0.61 6.08 11.69
CA VAL A 77 0.18 6.75 10.44
C VAL A 77 1.36 6.90 9.48
N VAL A 78 2.54 7.29 9.98
CA VAL A 78 3.74 7.44 9.16
C VAL A 78 4.18 6.10 8.58
N LEU A 79 4.14 5.02 9.36
CA LEU A 79 4.43 3.66 8.89
C LEU A 79 3.45 3.25 7.79
N HIS A 80 2.16 3.48 7.98
CA HIS A 80 1.14 3.15 6.99
C HIS A 80 1.33 3.88 5.66
N ILE A 81 1.71 5.16 5.70
CA ILE A 81 2.03 5.95 4.50
C ILE A 81 3.25 5.37 3.77
N LEU A 82 4.30 5.01 4.51
CA LEU A 82 5.51 4.40 3.93
C LEU A 82 5.21 3.03 3.30
N GLU A 83 4.39 2.21 3.94
CA GLU A 83 3.96 0.93 3.39
C GLU A 83 3.10 1.08 2.13
N SER A 84 2.18 2.06 2.13
CA SER A 84 1.33 2.38 0.98
C SER A 84 2.15 2.86 -0.22
N LYS A 85 3.28 3.53 0.04
CA LYS A 85 4.26 3.91 -0.99
C LYS A 85 5.15 2.75 -1.45
N GLY A 86 5.03 1.57 -0.85
CA GLY A 86 5.77 0.37 -1.22
C GLY A 86 7.14 0.22 -0.55
N PHE A 87 7.43 0.96 0.53
CA PHE A 87 8.68 0.83 1.27
C PHE A 87 8.66 -0.31 2.29
N GLU A 88 9.83 -0.80 2.68
CA GLU A 88 9.98 -1.74 3.80
C GLU A 88 10.17 -0.98 5.12
N VAL A 89 9.16 -1.03 6.00
CA VAL A 89 9.16 -0.28 7.27
C VAL A 89 9.77 -1.03 8.46
N ARG A 90 10.19 -2.29 8.29
CA ARG A 90 10.72 -3.14 9.38
C ARG A 90 11.87 -2.52 10.19
N HIS A 91 12.67 -1.65 9.55
CA HIS A 91 13.80 -0.96 10.17
C HIS A 91 13.49 0.50 10.55
N VAL A 92 12.26 0.97 10.34
CA VAL A 92 11.81 2.31 10.73
C VAL A 92 11.34 2.24 12.17
N THR A 93 12.19 2.66 13.09
CA THR A 93 11.83 2.73 14.51
C THR A 93 11.05 4.01 14.82
N VAL A 94 10.20 3.96 15.84
CA VAL A 94 9.47 5.11 16.38
C VAL A 94 10.42 6.29 16.66
N LYS A 95 11.59 6.01 17.23
CA LYS A 95 12.64 7.01 17.49
C LYS A 95 13.13 7.71 16.21
N ARG A 96 13.23 6.99 15.09
CA ARG A 96 13.65 7.57 13.80
C ARG A 96 12.59 8.52 13.24
N ILE A 97 11.31 8.17 13.40
CA ILE A 97 10.17 9.01 13.01
C ILE A 97 10.17 10.30 13.84
N TRP A 98 10.28 10.19 15.17
CA TRP A 98 10.37 11.36 16.05
C TRP A 98 11.56 12.26 15.76
N ARG A 99 12.73 11.69 15.46
CA ARG A 99 13.91 12.49 15.05
C ARG A 99 13.68 13.24 13.75
N ALA A 100 12.99 12.62 12.78
CA ALA A 100 12.62 13.27 11.54
C ALA A 100 11.61 14.41 11.78
N TYR A 101 10.59 14.17 12.61
CA TYR A 101 9.64 15.20 13.05
C TYR A 101 10.35 16.37 13.75
N GLU A 102 11.19 16.07 14.73
CA GLU A 102 11.93 17.07 15.50
C GLU A 102 12.81 17.94 14.59
N THR A 103 13.48 17.30 13.62
CA THR A 103 14.30 18.00 12.64
C THR A 103 13.46 18.95 11.78
N LEU A 104 12.25 18.57 11.39
CA LEU A 104 11.36 19.39 10.57
C LEU A 104 10.80 20.58 11.38
N VAL A 105 10.41 20.38 12.64
CA VAL A 105 9.95 21.45 13.53
C VAL A 105 11.09 22.44 13.82
N ARG A 106 12.28 21.95 14.18
CA ARG A 106 13.45 22.81 14.46
C ARG A 106 13.90 23.62 13.26
N LYS A 107 13.75 23.09 12.05
CA LYS A 107 14.03 23.80 10.80
C LYS A 107 12.94 24.80 10.41
N GLY A 108 11.82 24.85 11.14
CA GLY A 108 10.68 25.71 10.83
C GLY A 108 9.90 25.27 9.58
N VAL A 109 10.08 24.03 9.11
CA VAL A 109 9.38 23.49 7.93
C VAL A 109 7.94 23.13 8.28
N ILE A 110 7.71 22.71 9.52
CA ILE A 110 6.39 22.39 10.09
C ILE A 110 6.25 23.07 11.43
N ARG A 111 5.01 23.37 11.84
CA ARG A 111 4.71 23.82 13.21
C ARG A 111 4.64 22.61 14.13
N ASP A 112 4.85 22.83 15.43
CA ASP A 112 4.60 21.77 16.40
C ASP A 112 3.09 21.58 16.56
N GLU A 113 2.54 20.64 15.79
CA GLU A 113 1.11 20.30 15.80
C GLU A 113 0.78 19.25 16.86
N LEU A 114 1.77 18.44 17.24
CA LEU A 114 1.64 17.37 18.23
C LEU A 114 1.89 17.88 19.68
N GLY A 115 2.42 19.10 19.85
CA GLY A 115 2.65 19.73 21.15
C GLY A 115 3.70 19.00 22.01
N VAL A 116 4.63 18.30 21.37
CA VAL A 116 5.62 17.43 22.04
C VAL A 116 6.92 18.18 22.34
N MET A 117 7.13 19.34 21.73
CA MET A 117 8.25 20.24 22.04
C MET A 117 7.75 21.37 22.94
N MET A 118 7.64 21.06 24.23
CA MET A 118 7.44 22.05 25.28
C MET A 118 8.78 22.57 25.82
#